data_AF-A0A8E2DW61-F1
#
_entry.id   AF-A0A8E2DW61-F1
#
_cell.length_a   1.000
_cell.length_b   1.000
_cell.length_c   1.000
_cell.angle_alpha   90.00
_cell.angle_beta   90.00
_cell.angle_gamma   90.00
#
_symmetry.space_group_name_H-M   'P 1'
#
loop_
_entity.id
_entity.type
_entity.pdbx_description
1 polymer ?
#
loop_
_entity_poly.entity_id
_entity_poly.type
_entity_poly.pdbx_seq_one_letter_code
_entity_poly.pdbx_strand_id
1 'polypeptide(L)' 'VLAIEAISATGCKTRLLVIFKGKEPQLSWFEEDAPDWVYTTLENGWTLN' A
#
# COMPACT_ATOMS: atom_id res chain seq x y z
N VAL A 1 -8.20 -1.61 -4.25
CA VAL A 1 -7.00 -1.24 -3.46
C VAL A 1 -7.24 -1.66 -2.03
N LEU A 2 -6.26 -2.29 -1.40
CA LEU A 2 -6.30 -2.64 0.02
C LEU A 2 -5.21 -1.86 0.77
N ALA A 3 -5.56 -1.28 1.91
CA ALA A 3 -4.68 -0.45 2.73
C ALA A 3 -4.55 -1.08 4.13
N ILE A 4 -3.31 -1.32 4.57
CA ILE A 4 -3.01 -1.92 5.88
C ILE A 4 -2.18 -0.91 6.69
N GLU A 5 -2.75 -0.45 7.79
CA GLU A 5 -2.05 0.36 8.80
C GLU A 5 -1.79 -0.49 10.04
N ALA A 6 -0.58 -0.38 10.62
CA ALA A 6 -0.23 -1.07 11.86
C ALA A 6 0.32 -0.07 12.88
N ILE A 7 -0.27 -0.08 14.08
CA ILE A 7 0.21 0.67 15.24
C ILE A 7 0.98 -0.31 16.11
N SER A 8 2.29 -0.10 16.26
CA SER A 8 3.11 -0.89 17.18
C SER A 8 2.70 -0.59 18.62
N ALA A 9 2.73 -1.61 19.49
CA ALA A 9 2.56 -1.45 20.93
C ALA A 9 3.60 -0.49 21.56
N THR A 10 4.70 -0.22 20.86
CA THR A 10 5.73 0.76 21.25
C THR A 10 5.37 2.22 20.88
N GLY A 11 4.19 2.48 20.34
CA GLY A 11 3.75 3.81 19.89
C GLY A 11 4.31 4.23 18.52
N CYS A 12 5.13 3.38 17.89
CA CYS A 12 5.62 3.60 16.54
C CYS A 12 4.50 3.32 15.52
N LYS A 13 4.27 4.25 14.60
CA LYS A 13 3.41 4.01 13.43
C LYS A 13 4.25 3.40 12.32
N THR A 14 3.81 2.26 11.80
CA THR A 14 4.35 1.70 10.56
C THR A 14 3.74 2.46 9.38
N ARG A 15 4.53 2.69 8.32
CA ARG A 15 4.04 3.28 7.07
C ARG A 15 2.91 2.45 6.48
N LEU A 16 1.86 3.11 5.98
CA LEU A 16 0.72 2.44 5.36
C LEU A 16 1.21 1.59 4.18
N LEU A 17 0.81 0.32 4.14
CA LEU A 17 1.05 -0.55 2.99
C LEU A 17 -0.18 -0.59 2.09
N VAL A 18 0.00 -0.22 0.83
CA VAL A 18 -1.04 -0.25 -0.21
C VAL A 18 -0.74 -1.39 -1.18
N ILE A 19 -1.71 -2.30 -1.33
CA ILE A 19 -1.60 -3.46 -2.21
C ILE A 19 -2.54 -3.27 -3.40
N PHE A 20 -1.97 -3.20 -4.60
CA PHE A 20 -2.69 -3.23 -5.87
C PHE A 20 -2.80 -4.67 -6.39
N LYS A 21 -3.97 -5.01 -6.95
CA LYS A 21 -4.17 -6.32 -7.59
C LYS A 21 -3.70 -6.26 -9.04
N GLY A 22 -2.94 -7.26 -9.47
CA GLY A 22 -2.46 -7.39 -10.84
C GLY A 22 -1.08 -6.74 -11.05
N LYS A 23 -1.02 -5.73 -11.93
CA LYS A 23 0.23 -5.13 -12.41
C LYS A 23 0.59 -3.84 -11.66
N GLU A 24 1.85 -3.42 -11.82
CA GLU A 24 2.36 -2.17 -11.26
C GLU A 24 1.53 -0.96 -11.69
N PRO A 25 1.11 -0.10 -10.73
CA PRO A 25 0.42 1.14 -11.05
C PRO A 25 1.36 2.09 -11.81
N GLN A 26 0.80 2.91 -12.68
CA GLN A 26 1.60 3.92 -13.38
C GLN A 26 2.03 5.00 -12.39
N LEU A 27 3.31 5.38 -12.40
CA LEU A 27 3.85 6.41 -11.52
C LEU A 27 3.14 7.77 -11.70
N SER A 28 2.63 8.06 -12.89
CA SER A 28 1.86 9.27 -13.20
C SER A 28 0.50 9.36 -12.51
N TRP A 29 0.03 8.29 -11.85
CA TRP A 29 -1.20 8.31 -11.07
C TRP A 29 -1.02 8.88 -9.66
N PHE A 30 0.22 9.06 -9.21
CA PHE A 30 0.54 9.61 -7.90
C PHE A 30 0.93 11.07 -8.04
N GLU A 31 0.34 11.93 -7.20
CA GLU A 31 0.72 13.34 -7.09
C GLU A 31 2.13 13.44 -6.45
N GLU A 32 2.86 14.52 -6.74
CA GLU A 32 4.20 14.73 -6.17
C GLU A 32 4.19 14.87 -4.64
N ASP A 33 3.03 15.19 -4.05
CA ASP A 33 2.83 15.29 -2.60
C ASP A 33 2.36 14.00 -1.94
N ALA A 34 2.44 12.86 -2.66
CA ALA A 34 1.92 11.60 -2.17
C ALA A 34 2.47 11.27 -0.76
N PRO A 35 1.61 10.83 0.16
CA PRO A 35 2.03 10.50 1.52
C PRO A 35 3.08 9.37 1.51
N ASP A 36 3.94 9.33 2.53
CA ASP A 36 5.03 8.32 2.70
C ASP A 36 4.46 6.93 3.00
N TRP A 37 3.86 6.34 1.97
CA TRP A 37 3.26 5.02 1.96
C TRP A 37 4.17 4.05 1.22
N VAL A 38 4.05 2.78 1.57
CA VAL A 38 4.71 1.68 0.87
C VAL A 38 3.70 1.09 -0.11
N TYR A 39 4.11 0.92 -1.36
CA TYR A 39 3.26 0.36 -2.41
C TYR A 39 3.80 -1.00 -2.86
N THR A 40 2.89 -1.94 -3.12
CA THR A 40 3.23 -3.23 -3.70
C THR A 40 2.10 -3.77 -4.56
N THR A 41 2.41 -4.78 -5.37
CA THR A 41 1.48 -5.47 -6.25
C THR A 41 1.46 -6.96 -5.95
N LEU A 42 0.27 -7.54 -5.98
CA LEU A 42 0.06 -8.98 -5.92
C LEU A 42 -0.85 -9.39 -7.07
N GLU A 43 -0.49 -10.45 -7.79
CA GLU A 43 -1.25 -10.95 -8.94
C GLU A 43 -2.74 -11.14 -8.61
N ASN A 44 -3.03 -11.75 -7.46
CA ASN A 44 -4.38 -12.04 -7.01
C ASN A 44 -4.96 -11.01 -6.04
N GLY A 45 -4.18 -9.99 -5.64
CA GLY A 45 -4.48 -9.14 -4.49
C GLY A 45 -4.22 -9.86 -3.16
N TRP A 46 -4.67 -9.28 -2.05
CA TRP A 46 -4.49 -9.87 -0.71
C TRP A 46 -5.51 -10.97 -0.40
N THR A 47 -6.69 -10.93 -1.01
CA THR A 47 -7.76 -11.89 -0.76
C THR A 47 -7.69 -13.04 -1.76
N LEU A 48 -7.83 -14.28 -1.27
CA LEU A 48 -8.21 -15.42 -2.11
C LEU A 48 -9.65 -15.19 -2.57
N ASN A 49 -9.84 -14.96 -3.87
CA ASN A 49 -11.17 -14.98 -4.49
C ASN A 49 -11.66 -16.43 -4.59
#